data_AF-A0A2V8QFC2-F1
#
_entry.id   AF-A0A2V8QFC2-F1
#
_cell.length_a   1.000
_cell.length_b   1.000
_cell.length_c   1.000
_cell.angle_alpha   90.00
_cell.angle_beta   90.00
_cell.angle_gamma   90.00
#
_symmetry.space_group_name_H-M   'P 1'
#
loop_
_entity.id
_entity.type
_entity.pdbx_description
1 polymer ?
#
loop_
_entity_poly.entity_id
_entity_poly.type
_entity_poly.pdbx_seq_one_letter_code
_entity_poly.pdbx_strand_id
1 'polypeptide(L)'
;MWITVKDLKQMDEISIRTQNSEYRFRVTDPLKCKGVISGGLFGEVEHEASLCYEVAIDGEKPQFFARLEIGRCAYFYVYLRDSLRRLNTSAIRDVSLARFPTEATTQC
;
A
#
# COMPACT_ATOMS: atom_id res chain seq x y z
N MET A 1 10.38 9.46 8.47
CA MET A 1 10.66 8.62 7.28
C MET A 1 9.40 8.55 6.43
N TRP A 2 9.54 8.53 5.10
CA TRP A 2 8.42 8.42 4.17
C TRP A 2 8.80 7.59 2.94
N ILE A 3 7.80 6.99 2.31
CA ILE A 3 7.93 6.26 1.03
C ILE A 3 7.06 6.96 -0.01
N THR A 4 7.64 7.33 -1.15
CA THR A 4 6.88 7.84 -2.29
C THR A 4 6.26 6.69 -3.07
N VAL A 5 4.94 6.68 -3.19
CA VAL A 5 4.19 5.58 -3.85
C VAL A 5 4.57 5.44 -5.33
N LYS A 6 4.88 6.55 -6.00
CA LYS A 6 5.31 6.54 -7.41
C LYS A 6 6.68 5.90 -7.64
N ASP A 7 7.49 5.77 -6.61
CA ASP A 7 8.84 5.20 -6.70
C ASP A 7 8.83 3.68 -6.43
N LEU A 8 7.65 3.11 -6.17
CA LEU A 8 7.46 1.69 -5.97
C LEU A 8 7.63 0.93 -7.28
N LYS A 9 8.31 -0.20 -7.20
CA LYS A 9 8.53 -1.14 -8.29
C LYS A 9 7.70 -2.38 -8.05
N GLN A 10 7.49 -3.14 -9.12
CA GLN A 10 6.91 -4.47 -9.00
C GLN A 10 7.76 -5.33 -8.05
N MET A 11 7.09 -6.14 -7.24
CA MET A 11 7.65 -6.97 -6.16
C MET A 11 8.16 -6.21 -4.93
N ASP A 12 8.20 -4.88 -4.93
CA ASP A 12 8.51 -4.16 -3.69
C ASP A 12 7.50 -4.51 -2.60
N GLU A 13 7.98 -4.66 -1.38
CA GLU A 13 7.14 -4.87 -0.22
C GLU A 13 7.27 -3.70 0.75
N ILE A 14 6.11 -3.17 1.15
CA ILE A 14 5.99 -2.11 2.14
C ILE A 14 5.46 -2.72 3.42
N SER A 15 6.21 -2.57 4.50
CA SER A 15 5.70 -2.85 5.84
C SER A 15 5.20 -1.56 6.48
N ILE A 16 3.95 -1.57 6.93
CA ILE A 16 3.25 -0.42 7.53
C ILE A 16 2.86 -0.82 8.94
N ARG A 17 3.61 -0.31 9.93
CA ARG A 17 3.31 -0.53 11.33
C ARG A 17 2.52 0.64 11.88
N THR A 18 1.40 0.32 12.52
CA THR A 18 0.52 1.27 13.19
C THR A 18 0.57 1.03 14.70
N GLN A 19 -0.26 1.73 15.48
CA GLN A 19 -0.32 1.50 16.94
C GLN A 19 -0.76 0.08 17.32
N ASN A 20 -1.66 -0.53 16.54
CA ASN A 20 -2.32 -1.78 16.92
C ASN A 20 -2.11 -2.92 15.92
N SER A 21 -1.58 -2.61 14.74
CA SER A 21 -1.54 -3.54 13.60
C SER A 21 -0.29 -3.32 12.77
N GLU A 22 0.19 -4.39 12.16
CA GLU A 22 1.19 -4.34 11.09
C GLU A 22 0.54 -4.86 9.81
N TYR A 23 0.70 -4.12 8.72
CA TYR A 23 0.24 -4.49 7.39
C TYR A 23 1.44 -4.65 6.47
N ARG A 24 1.40 -5.64 5.59
CA ARG A 24 2.38 -5.81 4.52
C ARG A 24 1.68 -5.65 3.18
N PHE A 25 2.21 -4.79 2.33
CA PHE A 25 1.70 -4.55 0.99
C PHE A 25 2.78 -4.83 -0.04
N ARG A 26 2.58 -5.85 -0.87
CA ARG A 26 3.49 -6.23 -1.95
C ARG A 26 2.94 -5.77 -3.29
N VAL A 27 3.73 -5.00 -4.02
CA VAL A 27 3.33 -4.34 -5.27
C VAL A 27 3.30 -5.36 -6.41
N THR A 28 2.16 -5.47 -7.09
CA THR A 28 1.97 -6.36 -8.26
C THR A 28 1.90 -5.58 -9.57
N ASP A 29 1.33 -4.37 -9.56
CA ASP A 29 1.28 -3.45 -10.70
C ASP A 29 1.53 -2.02 -10.20
N PRO A 30 2.77 -1.50 -10.31
CA PRO A 30 3.13 -0.16 -9.81
C PRO A 30 2.42 0.96 -10.58
N LEU A 31 2.10 0.77 -11.87
CA LEU A 31 1.41 1.78 -12.68
C LEU A 31 -0.02 2.00 -12.21
N LYS A 32 -0.66 0.94 -11.70
CA LYS A 32 -2.02 1.00 -11.14
C LYS A 32 -2.04 1.10 -9.61
N CYS A 33 -0.89 1.22 -8.95
CA CYS A 33 -0.76 1.16 -7.49
C CYS A 33 -1.44 -0.09 -6.88
N LYS A 34 -1.43 -1.21 -7.61
CA LYS A 34 -2.03 -2.47 -7.17
C LYS A 34 -0.99 -3.39 -6.55
N GLY A 35 -1.47 -4.20 -5.64
CA GLY A 35 -0.68 -5.17 -4.91
C GLY A 35 -1.55 -6.17 -4.19
N VAL A 36 -0.91 -6.94 -3.33
CA VAL A 36 -1.57 -7.76 -2.34
C VAL A 36 -1.27 -7.21 -0.95
N ILE A 37 -2.29 -7.16 -0.10
CA ILE A 37 -2.17 -6.74 1.29
C ILE A 37 -2.43 -7.94 2.21
N SER A 38 -1.64 -8.03 3.27
CA SER A 38 -1.85 -8.92 4.41
C SER A 38 -1.58 -8.18 5.71
N GLY A 39 -1.82 -8.83 6.84
CA GLY A 39 -1.64 -8.30 8.18
C GLY A 39 -2.86 -7.55 8.72
N GLY A 40 -2.70 -7.02 9.94
CA GLY A 40 -3.77 -6.36 10.69
C GLY A 40 -5.05 -7.20 10.72
N LEU A 41 -6.14 -6.65 10.20
CA LEU A 41 -7.45 -7.31 10.21
C LEU A 41 -7.56 -8.53 9.29
N PHE A 42 -6.59 -8.73 8.38
CA PHE A 42 -6.56 -9.84 7.43
C PHE A 42 -5.72 -11.03 7.92
N GLY A 43 -4.93 -10.86 8.99
CA GLY A 43 -3.97 -11.87 9.44
C GLY A 43 -2.95 -12.21 8.33
N GLU A 44 -2.56 -13.48 8.20
CA GLU A 44 -1.60 -13.91 7.18
C GLU A 44 -2.20 -14.10 5.78
N VAL A 45 -3.49 -13.84 5.59
CA VAL A 45 -4.16 -14.02 4.30
C VAL A 45 -3.90 -12.81 3.40
N GLU A 46 -3.43 -13.09 2.18
CA GLU A 46 -3.25 -12.07 1.15
C GLU A 46 -4.59 -11.74 0.46
N HIS A 47 -4.84 -10.45 0.29
CA HIS A 47 -5.98 -9.93 -0.47
C HIS A 47 -5.52 -8.95 -1.54
N GLU A 48 -6.14 -8.99 -2.71
CA GLU A 48 -5.90 -7.97 -3.72
C GLU A 48 -6.28 -6.59 -3.20
N ALA A 49 -5.39 -5.63 -3.35
CA ALA A 49 -5.59 -4.29 -2.90
C ALA A 49 -5.00 -3.26 -3.85
N SER A 50 -5.62 -2.10 -3.89
CA SER A 50 -5.05 -0.89 -4.47
C SER A 50 -4.67 0.04 -3.33
N LEU A 51 -3.42 0.48 -3.30
CA LEU A 51 -2.97 1.52 -2.38
C LEU A 51 -3.54 2.85 -2.88
N CYS A 52 -4.43 3.44 -2.08
CA CYS A 52 -5.16 4.64 -2.45
C CYS A 52 -4.49 5.89 -1.90
N TYR A 53 -4.43 6.90 -2.76
CA TYR A 53 -3.76 8.17 -2.52
C TYR A 53 -4.74 9.32 -2.24
N GLU A 54 -6.02 9.01 -1.97
CA GLU A 54 -7.10 10.00 -2.02
C GLU A 54 -8.09 9.88 -0.85
N VAL A 55 -8.30 11.00 -0.17
CA VAL A 55 -9.55 11.30 0.53
C VAL A 55 -10.16 12.46 -0.24
N ALA A 56 -11.20 12.19 -1.03
CA ALA A 56 -12.08 13.26 -1.48
C ALA A 56 -12.82 13.79 -0.25
N ILE A 57 -12.43 14.96 0.22
CA ILE A 57 -13.29 15.78 1.07
C ILE A 57 -14.17 16.56 0.10
N ASP A 58 -15.48 16.54 0.33
CA ASP A 58 -16.52 17.14 -0.52
C ASP A 58 -16.07 18.43 -1.22
N GLY A 59 -16.11 18.44 -2.55
CA GLY A 59 -15.95 19.65 -3.37
C GLY A 59 -14.53 19.99 -3.84
N GLU A 60 -13.47 19.31 -3.40
CA GLU A 60 -12.10 19.57 -3.89
C GLU A 60 -11.55 18.48 -4.81
N LYS A 61 -10.69 18.89 -5.74
CA LYS A 61 -9.99 17.97 -6.66
C LYS A 61 -9.10 17.00 -5.86
N PRO A 62 -8.96 15.75 -6.32
CA PRO A 62 -8.02 14.77 -5.79
C PRO A 62 -6.65 15.38 -5.49
N GLN A 63 -6.31 15.63 -4.22
CA GLN A 63 -4.94 15.95 -3.85
C GLN A 63 -4.20 14.64 -3.59
N PHE A 64 -3.38 14.24 -4.56
CA PHE A 64 -2.53 13.06 -4.48
C PHE A 64 -1.52 13.23 -3.35
N PHE A 65 -1.79 12.65 -2.18
CA PHE A 65 -0.74 12.49 -1.18
C PHE A 65 0.15 11.31 -1.59
N ALA A 66 1.18 11.62 -2.36
CA ALA A 66 2.08 10.65 -2.98
C ALA A 66 2.98 9.89 -1.99
N ARG A 67 2.74 9.97 -0.67
CA ARG A 67 3.68 9.54 0.37
C ARG A 67 2.99 8.78 1.49
N LEU A 68 3.54 7.61 1.83
CA LEU A 68 3.32 6.94 3.11
C LEU A 68 4.27 7.54 4.13
N GLU A 69 3.75 8.14 5.20
CA GLU A 69 4.55 8.92 6.15
C GLU A 69 4.10 8.65 7.59
N ILE A 70 5.06 8.59 8.51
CA ILE A 70 4.81 8.49 9.94
C ILE A 70 3.89 9.63 10.41
N GLY A 71 2.90 9.30 11.24
CA GLY A 71 1.89 10.23 11.74
C GLY A 71 0.66 10.40 10.83
N ARG A 72 0.70 9.88 9.59
CA ARG A 72 -0.46 9.83 8.69
C ARG A 72 -1.11 8.45 8.66
N CYS A 73 -2.27 8.31 8.02
CA CYS A 73 -2.92 7.03 7.77
C CYS A 73 -2.66 6.54 6.35
N ALA A 74 -2.60 5.21 6.17
CA ALA A 74 -2.61 4.57 4.87
C ALA A 74 -4.04 4.17 4.48
N TYR A 75 -4.34 4.25 3.19
CA TYR A 75 -5.66 3.95 2.64
C TYR A 75 -5.55 2.88 1.57
N PHE A 76 -6.44 1.90 1.61
CA PHE A 76 -6.50 0.84 0.61
C PHE A 76 -7.94 0.60 0.18
N TYR A 77 -8.14 0.30 -1.10
CA TYR A 77 -9.30 -0.45 -1.55
C TYR A 77 -8.92 -1.91 -1.66
N VAL A 78 -9.57 -2.77 -0.87
CA VAL A 78 -9.29 -4.19 -0.77
C VAL A 78 -10.46 -4.97 -1.35
N TYR A 79 -10.16 -5.87 -2.28
CA TYR A 79 -11.14 -6.80 -2.85
C TYR A 79 -11.30 -7.97 -1.88
N LEU A 80 -12.47 -8.03 -1.24
CA LEU A 80 -12.84 -9.10 -0.33
C LEU A 80 -14.00 -9.87 -0.92
N ARG A 81 -13.71 -11.09 -1.38
CA ARG A 81 -14.66 -11.92 -2.14
C ARG A 81 -15.19 -11.11 -3.32
N ASP A 82 -16.48 -10.78 -3.30
CA ASP A 82 -17.17 -10.04 -4.37
C ASP A 82 -17.41 -8.57 -4.04
N SER A 83 -16.76 -8.04 -2.99
CA SER A 83 -16.96 -6.66 -2.54
C SER A 83 -15.67 -5.87 -2.47
N LEU A 84 -15.70 -4.64 -2.97
CA LEU A 84 -14.64 -3.66 -2.76
C LEU A 84 -14.86 -2.98 -1.41
N ARG A 85 -13.88 -3.08 -0.50
CA ARG A 85 -13.94 -2.44 0.81
C ARG A 85 -12.82 -1.43 0.99
N ARG A 86 -13.11 -0.33 1.67
CA ARG A 86 -12.10 0.66 2.07
C ARG A 86 -11.48 0.26 3.41
N LEU A 87 -10.16 0.12 3.45
CA LEU A 87 -9.37 0.03 4.66
C LEU A 87 -8.70 1.39 4.90
N ASN A 88 -8.90 1.94 6.09
CA ASN A 88 -8.13 3.06 6.61
C ASN A 88 -7.35 2.56 7.83
N THR A 89 -6.03 2.74 7.83
CA THR A 89 -5.20 2.38 8.97
C THR A 89 -5.29 3.45 10.07
N SER A 90 -4.92 3.09 11.30
CA SER A 90 -4.54 4.13 12.27
C SER A 90 -3.21 4.78 11.87
N ALA A 91 -2.81 5.82 12.60
CA ALA A 91 -1.59 6.57 12.31
C ALA A 91 -0.36 5.64 12.23
N ILE A 92 0.38 5.77 11.14
CA ILE A 92 1.62 5.04 10.86
C ILE A 92 2.64 5.44 11.92
N ARG A 93 3.19 4.43 12.60
CA ARG A 93 4.26 4.57 13.59
C ARG A 93 5.62 4.29 12.96
N ASP A 94 5.66 3.35 12.03
CA ASP A 94 6.85 3.00 11.28
C ASP A 94 6.47 2.53 9.87
N VAL A 95 7.36 2.79 8.91
CA VAL A 95 7.18 2.35 7.52
C VAL A 95 8.53 1.97 6.95
N SER A 96 8.61 0.80 6.32
CA SER A 96 9.83 0.30 5.70
C SER A 96 9.55 -0.28 4.31
N LEU A 97 10.59 -0.26 3.47
CA LEU A 97 10.54 -0.70 2.09
C LEU A 97 11.60 -1.78 1.87
N ALA A 98 11.15 -3.00 1.56
CA ALA A 98 12.00 -4.06 1.06
C ALA A 98 11.94 -4.06 -0.47
N ARG A 99 13.09 -3.78 -1.10
CA ARG A 99 13.24 -3.87 -2.56
C ARG A 99 13.67 -5.28 -2.91
N PHE A 100 12.87 -5.97 -3.72
CA PHE A 100 13.28 -7.23 -4.31
C PHE A 100 13.91 -6.96 -5.68
N PRO A 101 15.11 -7.48 -5.96
CA PRO A 101 15.69 -7.33 -7.29
C PRO A 101 14.79 -8.05 -8.29
N THR A 102 14.16 -7.31 -9.20
CA THR A 102 13.70 -7.88 -10.46
C THR A 102 14.96 -8.32 -11.20
N GLU A 103 15.23 -9.62 -11.25
CA GLU A 103 16.23 -10.17 -12.15
C GLU A 103 15.95 -9.62 -13.55
N ALA A 104 16.89 -8.84 -14.07
CA ALA A 104 16.87 -8.48 -15.47
C ALA A 104 17.04 -9.78 -16.25
N THR A 105 15.99 -10.22 -16.94
CA THR A 105 16.09 -11.30 -17.92
C THR A 105 17.11 -10.88 -18.98
N THR A 106 18.36 -11.27 -18.76
CA THR A 106 19.36 -11.31 -19.83
C THR A 106 18.98 -12.52 -20.67
N GLN A 107 18.28 -12.28 -21.77
CA GLN A 107 18.22 -13.24 -22.86
C GLN A 107 19.34 -12.91 -23.84
N CYS A 108 20.19 -13.92 -24.03
CA CYS A 108 21.29 -13.99 -24.99
C CYS A 108 20.86 -13.80 -26.44
#